data_AF-A0AAV2VPP0-F1
#
_entry.id   AF-A0AAV2VPP0-F1
#
_cell.length_a   1.000
_cell.length_b   1.000
_cell.length_c   1.000
_cell.angle_alpha   90.00
_cell.angle_beta   90.00
_cell.angle_gamma   90.00
#
_symmetry.space_group_name_H-M   'P 1'
#
loop_
_entity.id
_entity.type
_entity.pdbx_description
1 polymer ?
#
loop_
_entity_poly.entity_id
_entity_poly.type
_entity_poly.pdbx_seq_one_letter_code
_entity_poly.pdbx_strand_id
1 'polypeptide(L)'
;MRNFFAEIMKLVTRPDFRSNSAVTRAMHEEFADAQLLIGAQAQMAKKLNQYRQKGRYGWWREEVCTIDELYSYRKKALDDNDHTSVLIFTSMIAAREAHRELVKSQEGECGE
;
A
#
# COMPACT_ATOMS: atom_id res chain seq x y z
N MET A 1 13.12 3.80 -15.33
CA MET A 1 12.34 4.52 -14.28
C MET A 1 13.05 4.26 -12.95
N ARG A 2 13.43 5.28 -12.15
CA ARG A 2 14.13 5.05 -10.87
C ARG A 2 13.24 4.25 -9.92
N ASN A 3 13.73 3.10 -9.44
CA ASN A 3 13.06 2.28 -8.43
C ASN A 3 13.43 2.85 -7.05
N PHE A 4 12.59 3.73 -6.51
CA PHE A 4 12.88 4.42 -5.25
C PHE A 4 12.92 3.46 -4.07
N PHE A 5 12.20 2.34 -4.10
CA PHE A 5 12.34 1.30 -3.07
C PHE A 5 13.77 0.77 -3.03
N ALA A 6 14.33 0.44 -4.19
CA ALA A 6 15.72 -0.02 -4.27
C ALA A 6 16.71 1.05 -3.76
N GLU A 7 16.50 2.33 -4.09
CA GLU A 7 17.39 3.41 -3.63
C GLU A 7 17.28 3.70 -2.13
N ILE A 8 16.07 3.65 -1.57
CA ILE A 8 15.84 3.85 -0.13
C ILE A 8 16.39 2.66 0.67
N MET A 9 16.17 1.43 0.22
CA MET A 9 16.69 0.24 0.91
C MET A 9 18.21 0.13 0.83
N LYS A 10 18.86 0.72 -0.19
CA LYS A 10 20.33 0.84 -0.20
C LYS A 10 20.87 1.60 1.01
N LEU A 11 20.14 2.59 1.52
CA LEU A 11 20.53 3.35 2.73
C LEU A 11 20.48 2.47 3.98
N VAL A 12 19.50 1.57 4.06
CA VAL A 12 19.36 0.58 5.14
C VAL A 12 20.52 -0.43 5.11
N THR A 13 20.98 -0.82 3.92
CA THR A 13 22.05 -1.83 3.75
C THR A 13 23.48 -1.29 3.84
N ARG A 14 23.69 0.00 4.14
CA ARG A 14 25.05 0.57 4.20
C ARG A 14 25.86 -0.09 5.34
N PRO A 15 27.07 -0.62 5.03
CA PRO A 15 27.83 -1.47 5.95
C PRO A 15 28.49 -0.72 7.12
N ASP A 16 28.47 0.61 7.11
CA ASP A 16 29.11 1.50 8.08
C ASP A 16 28.53 1.36 9.50
N PHE A 17 27.40 0.66 9.62
CA PHE A 17 26.64 0.46 10.84
C PHE A 17 26.59 -1.01 11.30
N ARG A 18 27.61 -1.82 10.98
CA ARG A 18 27.75 -3.18 11.53
C ARG A 18 28.19 -3.15 13.00
N SER A 19 27.29 -2.76 13.90
CA SER A 19 27.47 -2.90 15.35
C SER A 19 26.74 -4.17 15.85
N ASN A 20 27.44 -4.96 16.66
CA ASN A 20 27.09 -6.35 17.02
C ASN A 20 26.13 -6.45 18.23
N SER A 21 25.50 -5.34 18.65
CA SER A 21 24.60 -5.33 19.83
C SER A 21 23.12 -5.47 19.46
N ALA A 22 22.33 -6.11 20.32
CA ALA A 22 20.88 -6.25 20.13
C ALA A 22 20.15 -4.89 20.04
N VAL A 23 20.63 -3.88 20.78
CA VAL A 23 20.12 -2.50 20.73
C VAL A 23 20.38 -1.87 19.36
N THR A 24 21.57 -2.08 18.78
CA THR A 24 21.87 -1.59 17.44
C THR A 24 21.03 -2.30 16.37
N ARG A 25 20.79 -3.61 16.51
CA ARG A 25 19.87 -4.34 15.61
C ARG A 25 18.44 -3.81 15.68
N ALA A 26 17.90 -3.57 16.88
CA ALA A 26 16.57 -2.99 17.05
C ALA A 26 16.48 -1.58 16.43
N MET A 27 17.49 -0.73 16.66
CA MET A 27 17.58 0.59 16.01
C MET A 27 17.70 0.49 14.48
N HIS A 28 18.28 -0.59 13.95
CA HIS A 28 18.33 -0.84 12.50
C HIS A 28 16.98 -1.27 11.93
N GLU A 29 16.21 -2.07 12.64
CA GLU A 29 14.86 -2.46 12.24
C GLU A 29 13.93 -1.25 12.27
N GLU A 30 13.95 -0.43 13.33
CA GLU A 30 13.18 0.82 13.40
C GLU A 30 13.53 1.79 12.26
N PHE A 31 14.82 1.92 11.95
CA PHE A 31 15.25 2.73 10.81
C PHE A 31 14.80 2.14 9.47
N ALA A 32 14.93 0.82 9.29
CA ALA A 32 14.49 0.13 8.09
C ALA A 32 12.98 0.29 7.88
N ASP A 33 12.19 0.17 8.94
CA ASP A 33 10.74 0.36 8.93
C ASP A 33 10.38 1.79 8.55
N ALA A 34 11.04 2.79 9.14
CA ALA A 34 10.83 4.19 8.80
C ALA A 34 11.11 4.45 7.30
N GLN A 35 12.22 3.92 6.79
CA GLN A 35 12.58 4.03 5.38
C GLN A 35 11.58 3.29 4.48
N LEU A 36 11.12 2.10 4.87
CA LEU A 36 10.12 1.32 4.15
C LEU A 36 8.81 2.10 4.03
N LEU A 37 8.33 2.68 5.13
CA LEU A 37 7.10 3.48 5.16
C LEU A 37 7.20 4.70 4.25
N ILE A 38 8.31 5.46 4.32
CA ILE A 38 8.57 6.61 3.45
C ILE A 38 8.56 6.18 1.97
N GLY A 39 9.26 5.10 1.64
CA GLY A 39 9.34 4.57 0.29
C GLY A 39 7.98 4.13 -0.25
N ALA A 40 7.22 3.38 0.56
CA ALA A 40 5.88 2.93 0.21
C ALA A 40 4.92 4.09 -0.02
N GLN A 41 4.85 5.04 0.91
CA GLN A 41 4.01 6.23 0.78
C GLN A 41 4.33 7.02 -0.49
N ALA A 42 5.62 7.30 -0.74
CA ALA A 42 6.04 8.06 -1.91
C ALA A 42 5.71 7.34 -3.22
N GLN A 43 5.95 6.02 -3.31
CA GLN A 43 5.64 5.23 -4.50
C GLN A 43 4.14 5.12 -4.75
N MET A 44 3.36 4.84 -3.70
CA MET A 44 1.91 4.76 -3.80
C MET A 44 1.33 6.11 -4.23
N ALA A 45 1.75 7.21 -3.62
CA ALA A 45 1.30 8.56 -3.98
C ALA A 45 1.59 8.88 -5.45
N LYS A 46 2.81 8.57 -5.92
CA LYS A 46 3.20 8.76 -7.32
C LYS A 46 2.35 7.93 -8.27
N LYS A 47 2.15 6.64 -7.99
CA LYS A 47 1.38 5.73 -8.85
C LYS A 47 -0.11 6.11 -8.89
N LEU A 48 -0.68 6.50 -7.75
CA LEU A 48 -2.05 7.04 -7.67
C LEU A 48 -2.20 8.30 -8.53
N ASN A 49 -1.21 9.21 -8.51
CA ASN A 49 -1.21 10.37 -9.38
C ASN A 49 -1.19 9.95 -10.87
N GLN A 50 -0.34 8.99 -11.24
CA GLN A 50 -0.31 8.46 -12.62
C GLN A 50 -1.64 7.84 -13.05
N TYR A 51 -2.35 7.14 -12.15
CA TYR A 51 -3.70 6.63 -12.45
C TYR A 51 -4.68 7.75 -12.73
N ARG A 52 -4.69 8.80 -11.90
CA ARG A 52 -5.53 9.99 -12.10
C ARG A 52 -5.23 10.67 -13.44
N GLN A 53 -3.94 10.89 -13.76
CA GLN A 53 -3.53 11.48 -15.04
C GLN A 53 -4.01 10.67 -16.26
N LYS A 54 -4.19 9.34 -16.11
CA LYS A 54 -4.72 8.45 -17.14
C LYS A 54 -6.25 8.34 -17.15
N GLY A 55 -6.97 9.20 -16.43
CA GLY A 55 -8.42 9.15 -16.37
C GLY A 55 -8.99 8.10 -15.41
N ARG A 56 -8.15 7.41 -14.62
CA ARG A 56 -8.61 6.38 -13.69
C ARG A 56 -8.96 6.99 -12.34
N TYR A 57 -10.25 7.22 -12.14
CA TYR A 57 -10.83 7.79 -10.93
C TYR A 57 -11.93 6.87 -10.39
N GLY A 58 -12.43 7.17 -9.19
CA GLY A 58 -13.69 6.59 -8.71
C GLY A 58 -13.59 5.20 -8.08
N TRP A 59 -12.39 4.67 -7.81
CA TRP A 59 -12.20 3.38 -7.12
C TRP A 59 -12.98 3.24 -5.80
N TRP A 60 -13.30 4.36 -5.13
CA TRP A 60 -14.07 4.40 -3.90
C TRP A 60 -15.59 4.20 -4.10
N ARG A 61 -16.12 4.40 -5.32
CA ARG A 61 -17.55 4.32 -5.63
C ARG A 61 -17.86 2.99 -6.32
N GLU A 62 -18.78 2.21 -5.76
CA GLU A 62 -19.14 0.89 -6.31
C GLU A 62 -19.67 0.99 -7.76
N GLU A 63 -20.43 2.04 -8.06
CA GLU A 63 -20.97 2.31 -9.41
C GLU A 63 -19.90 2.53 -10.48
N VAL A 64 -18.69 2.92 -10.07
CA VAL A 64 -17.57 3.23 -10.98
C VAL A 64 -16.52 2.12 -10.98
N CYS A 65 -16.28 1.49 -9.83
CA CYS A 65 -15.39 0.36 -9.68
C CYS A 65 -15.94 -0.54 -8.59
N THR A 66 -16.34 -1.74 -8.99
CA THR A 66 -16.77 -2.78 -8.06
C THR A 66 -15.60 -3.33 -7.27
N ILE A 67 -15.89 -3.97 -6.14
CA ILE A 67 -14.85 -4.65 -5.35
C ILE A 67 -14.20 -5.81 -6.12
N ASP A 68 -14.95 -6.52 -6.98
CA ASP A 68 -14.45 -7.62 -7.80
C ASP A 68 -13.45 -7.14 -8.86
N GLU A 69 -13.67 -5.94 -9.41
CA GLU A 69 -12.69 -5.30 -10.28
C GLU A 69 -11.39 -4.98 -9.54
N LEU A 70 -11.46 -4.50 -8.29
CA LEU A 70 -10.25 -4.27 -7.48
C LEU A 70 -9.50 -5.59 -7.22
N TYR A 71 -10.21 -6.68 -6.96
CA TYR A 71 -9.63 -8.01 -6.84
C TYR A 71 -8.93 -8.46 -8.13
N SER A 72 -9.56 -8.24 -9.28
CA SER A 72 -8.99 -8.52 -10.60
C SER A 72 -7.73 -7.69 -10.87
N TYR A 73 -7.74 -6.39 -10.54
CA TYR A 73 -6.58 -5.53 -10.69
C TYR A 73 -5.42 -5.93 -9.77
N ARG A 74 -5.70 -6.35 -8.53
CA ARG A 74 -4.69 -6.91 -7.63
C ARG A 74 -4.06 -8.17 -8.21
N LYS A 75 -4.87 -9.09 -8.75
CA LYS A 75 -4.37 -10.31 -9.40
C LYS A 75 -3.45 -9.97 -10.57
N LYS A 76 -3.88 -9.09 -11.46
CA LYS A 76 -3.04 -8.63 -12.57
C LYS A 76 -1.72 -8.01 -12.08
N ALA A 77 -1.76 -7.20 -11.02
CA ALA A 77 -0.55 -6.61 -10.46
C ALA A 77 0.42 -7.66 -9.88
N LEU A 78 -0.09 -8.76 -9.33
CA LEU A 78 0.73 -9.91 -8.91
C LEU A 78 1.36 -10.60 -10.13
N ASP A 79 0.57 -10.88 -11.15
CA ASP A 79 1.05 -11.52 -12.40
C ASP A 79 2.13 -10.66 -13.09
N ASP A 80 1.98 -9.34 -13.07
CA ASP A 80 2.92 -8.37 -13.64
C ASP A 80 4.15 -8.08 -12.75
N ASN A 81 4.26 -8.69 -11.56
CA ASN A 81 5.25 -8.36 -10.52
C ASN A 81 5.29 -6.85 -10.15
N ASP A 82 4.15 -6.17 -10.24
CA ASP A 82 4.00 -4.74 -9.92
C ASP A 82 3.63 -4.56 -8.45
N HIS A 83 4.61 -4.74 -7.56
CA HIS A 83 4.40 -4.72 -6.11
C HIS A 83 3.77 -3.41 -5.60
N THR A 84 4.05 -2.26 -6.22
CA THR A 84 3.42 -1.00 -5.84
C THR A 84 1.91 -1.02 -6.14
N SER A 85 1.52 -1.57 -7.28
CA SER A 85 0.11 -1.74 -7.61
C SER A 85 -0.58 -2.76 -6.72
N VAL A 86 0.11 -3.85 -6.35
CA VAL A 86 -0.41 -4.82 -5.37
C VAL A 86 -0.73 -4.15 -4.04
N LEU A 87 0.19 -3.33 -3.51
CA LEU A 87 -0.05 -2.57 -2.27
C LEU A 87 -1.26 -1.65 -2.41
N ILE A 88 -1.35 -0.90 -3.51
CA ILE A 88 -2.47 0.03 -3.76
C ILE A 88 -3.80 -0.70 -3.80
N PHE A 89 -3.93 -1.72 -4.64
CA PHE A 89 -5.21 -2.42 -4.79
C PHE A 89 -5.59 -3.17 -3.51
N THR A 90 -4.62 -3.74 -2.78
CA THR A 90 -4.88 -4.37 -1.49
C THR A 90 -5.38 -3.36 -0.46
N SER A 91 -4.77 -2.17 -0.37
CA SER A 91 -5.25 -1.11 0.53
C SER A 91 -6.65 -0.61 0.13
N MET A 92 -6.94 -0.50 -1.17
CA MET A 92 -8.28 -0.11 -1.65
C MET A 92 -9.36 -1.13 -1.26
N ILE A 93 -9.07 -2.42 -1.43
CA ILE A 93 -9.97 -3.51 -1.03
C ILE A 93 -10.24 -3.44 0.48
N ALA A 94 -9.18 -3.41 1.30
CA ALA A 94 -9.33 -3.34 2.75
C ALA A 94 -10.19 -2.15 3.21
N ALA A 95 -10.01 -0.98 2.58
CA ALA A 95 -10.81 0.20 2.88
C ALA A 95 -12.30 0.04 2.48
N ARG A 96 -12.59 -0.63 1.36
CA ARG A 96 -13.96 -0.93 0.92
C ARG A 96 -14.65 -1.95 1.82
N GLU A 97 -13.92 -2.96 2.28
CA GLU A 97 -14.43 -3.98 3.20
C GLU A 97 -14.76 -3.38 4.57
N ALA A 98 -13.85 -2.60 5.14
CA ALA A 98 -14.09 -1.88 6.39
C ALA A 98 -15.30 -0.95 6.31
N HIS A 99 -15.50 -0.26 5.17
CA HIS A 99 -16.67 0.58 4.97
C HIS A 99 -17.98 -0.24 4.93
N ARG A 100 -17.98 -1.41 4.27
CA ARG A 100 -19.14 -2.31 4.24
C ARG A 100 -19.48 -2.87 5.63
N GLU A 101 -18.48 -3.20 6.43
CA GLU A 101 -18.67 -3.67 7.81
C GLU A 101 -19.34 -2.60 8.68
N LEU A 102 -18.87 -1.34 8.58
CA LEU A 102 -19.47 -0.21 9.30
C LEU A 102 -20.95 -0.02 8.94
N VAL A 103 -21.30 -0.03 7.65
CA VAL A 103 -22.69 0.16 7.21
C VAL A 103 -23.60 -0.95 7.74
N LYS A 104 -23.14 -2.22 7.71
CA LYS A 104 -23.90 -3.35 8.26
C LYS A 104 -24.13 -3.23 9.77
N SER A 105 -23.13 -2.76 10.53
CA SER A 105 -23.31 -2.54 11.97
C SER A 105 -24.36 -1.47 12.28
N GLN A 106 -24.47 -0.44 11.44
CA GLN A 106 -25.43 0.67 11.63
C GLN A 106 -26.86 0.27 11.25
N GLU A 107 -27.03 -0.60 10.25
CA GLU A 107 -28.34 -1.15 9.86
C GLU A 107 -28.89 -2.15 10.89
N GLY A 108 -28.03 -2.81 11.66
CA GLY A 108 -28.42 -3.70 12.76
C GLY A 108 -28.90 -3.00 14.02
N GLU A 109 -28.51 -1.74 14.25
CA GLU A 109 -28.86 -0.96 15.45
C GLU A 109 -30.21 -0.23 15.35
N CYS A 110 -30.82 -0.14 14.16
CA CYS A 110 -32.12 0.51 13.93
C CYS A 110 -33.30 -0.48 13.81
N GLY A 111 -33.08 -1.75 14.17
CA GLY A 111 -34.00 -2.87 13.95
C GLY A 111 -34.46 -3.62 15.21
N GLU A 112 -34.54 -2.96 16.37
CA GLU A 112 -35.21 -3.45 17.58
C GLU A 112 -36.34 -2.51 18.04
#